data_AF-A0A9X2P8Q3-F1
#
_entry.id   AF-A0A9X2P8Q3-F1
#
_cell.length_a   1.000
_cell.length_b   1.000
_cell.length_c   1.000
_cell.angle_alpha   90.00
_cell.angle_beta   90.00
_cell.angle_gamma   90.00
#
_symmetry.space_group_name_H-M   'P 1'
#
loop_
_entity.id
_entity.type
_entity.pdbx_description
1 polymer ?
#
loop_
_entity_poly.entity_id
_entity_poly.type
_entity_poly.pdbx_seq_one_letter_code
_entity_poly.pdbx_strand_id
1 'polypeptide(L)'
;MKFNLTSLALVFVLLVSIGCAPGLPEDATTLDVVYTNFNPDFDFAQGTTFAIPENVVIVNETPISPGQQPPFLDFVAGRSILGAIRSNMLARGFYAGQPI
;
A
#
# COMPACT_ATOMS: atom_id res chain seq x y z
N MET A 1 -42.33 -38.91 7.81
CA MET A 1 -42.07 -37.45 7.81
C MET A 1 -42.35 -36.91 6.42
N LYS A 2 -43.26 -35.94 6.28
CA LYS A 2 -43.48 -35.23 5.01
C LYS A 2 -42.49 -34.06 4.97
N PHE A 3 -41.43 -34.17 4.17
CA PHE A 3 -40.49 -33.07 4.01
C PHE A 3 -41.15 -31.97 3.17
N ASN A 4 -41.37 -30.81 3.78
CA ASN A 4 -41.88 -29.64 3.07
C ASN A 4 -40.77 -29.08 2.19
N LEU A 5 -40.98 -29.11 0.86
CA LEU A 5 -40.02 -28.66 -0.16
C LEU A 5 -39.56 -27.20 0.07
N THR A 6 -40.44 -26.37 0.62
CA THR A 6 -40.14 -24.99 1.02
C THR A 6 -39.11 -24.89 2.15
N SER A 7 -39.15 -25.83 3.10
CA SER A 7 -38.19 -25.90 4.19
C SER A 7 -36.80 -26.31 3.69
N LEU A 8 -36.73 -27.18 2.68
CA LEU A 8 -35.48 -27.60 2.06
C LEU A 8 -34.84 -26.46 1.25
N ALA A 9 -35.65 -25.69 0.52
CA ALA A 9 -35.20 -24.54 -0.25
C ALA A 9 -34.59 -23.45 0.65
N LEU A 10 -35.21 -23.18 1.81
CA LEU A 10 -34.68 -22.21 2.79
C LEU A 10 -33.30 -22.62 3.33
N VAL A 11 -33.14 -23.90 3.67
CA VAL A 11 -31.86 -24.45 4.16
C VAL A 11 -30.78 -24.37 3.08
N PHE A 12 -31.14 -24.62 1.82
CA PHE A 12 -30.21 -24.49 0.70
C PHE A 12 -29.74 -23.06 0.49
N VAL A 13 -30.64 -22.08 0.54
CA VAL A 13 -30.30 -20.65 0.43
C VAL A 13 -29.38 -20.21 1.58
N LEU A 14 -29.63 -20.69 2.80
CA LEU A 14 -28.80 -20.39 3.96
C LEU A 14 -27.39 -21.02 3.87
N LEU A 15 -27.28 -22.23 3.28
CA LEU A 15 -25.98 -22.88 3.07
C LEU A 15 -25.15 -22.18 1.99
N VAL A 16 -25.80 -21.68 0.93
CA VAL A 16 -25.13 -20.95 -0.16
C VAL A 16 -24.65 -19.58 0.31
N SER A 17 -25.38 -18.90 1.20
CA SER A 17 -24.98 -17.57 1.69
C SER A 17 -23.74 -17.59 2.60
N ILE A 18 -23.48 -18.69 3.31
CA ILE A 18 -22.29 -18.83 4.16
C ILE A 18 -21.02 -19.10 3.31
N GLY A 19 -21.16 -19.70 2.12
CA GLY A 19 -20.03 -20.07 1.26
C GLY A 19 -19.53 -18.98 0.30
N CYS A 20 -20.27 -17.87 0.13
CA CYS A 20 -19.94 -16.79 -0.80
C CYS A 20 -19.51 -15.48 -0.14
N ALA A 21 -19.29 -15.47 1.18
CA ALA A 21 -18.63 -14.34 1.82
C ALA A 21 -17.14 -14.38 1.49
N PRO A 22 -16.58 -13.40 0.75
CA PRO A 22 -15.14 -13.33 0.57
C PRO A 22 -14.49 -13.26 1.95
N GLY A 23 -13.44 -14.05 2.16
CA GLY A 23 -12.67 -14.01 3.39
C GLY A 23 -12.24 -12.58 3.67
N LEU A 24 -12.43 -12.12 4.91
CA LEU A 24 -11.82 -10.88 5.36
C LEU A 24 -10.29 -11.03 5.25
N PRO A 25 -9.56 -9.95 4.94
CA PRO A 25 -8.11 -9.98 4.88
C PRO A 25 -7.54 -10.45 6.22
N GLU A 26 -6.72 -11.50 6.19
CA GLU A 26 -6.12 -12.12 7.38
C GLU A 26 -5.01 -11.25 7.98
N ASP A 27 -4.45 -10.32 7.19
CA ASP A 27 -3.38 -9.42 7.60
C ASP A 27 -3.47 -8.06 6.88
N ALA A 28 -2.94 -7.00 7.50
CA ALA A 28 -2.80 -5.67 6.92
C ALA A 28 -1.97 -5.68 5.62
N THR A 29 -1.12 -6.69 5.42
CA THR A 29 -0.36 -6.91 4.17
C THR A 29 -1.23 -7.34 2.99
N THR A 30 -2.45 -7.82 3.25
CA THR A 30 -3.45 -8.17 2.21
C THR A 30 -4.46 -7.05 1.94
N LEU A 31 -4.32 -5.93 2.66
CA LEU A 31 -5.14 -4.74 2.51
C LEU A 31 -4.36 -3.67 1.71
N ASP A 32 -4.81 -3.37 0.50
CA ASP A 32 -4.35 -2.21 -0.27
C ASP A 32 -4.93 -0.91 0.33
N VAL A 33 -4.61 -0.60 1.58
CA VAL A 33 -5.07 0.61 2.27
C VAL A 33 -4.05 1.71 2.12
N VAL A 34 -4.45 2.80 1.47
CA VAL A 34 -3.63 4.01 1.33
C VAL A 34 -4.13 5.07 2.30
N TYR A 35 -3.29 5.39 3.29
CA TYR A 35 -3.52 6.51 4.19
C TYR A 35 -2.58 7.68 3.83
N THR A 36 -3.12 8.89 3.74
CA THR A 36 -2.34 10.10 3.46
C THR A 36 -2.68 11.19 4.46
N ASN A 37 -1.69 12.02 4.77
CA ASN A 37 -1.83 13.22 5.57
C ASN A 37 -0.96 14.32 4.95
N PHE A 38 -1.31 15.59 5.18
CA PHE A 38 -0.56 16.74 4.66
C PHE A 38 -0.60 17.90 5.66
N ASN A 39 0.35 18.84 5.52
CA ASN A 39 0.34 20.08 6.29
C ASN A 39 -0.61 21.10 5.62
N PRO A 40 -1.70 21.52 6.28
CA PRO A 40 -2.65 22.47 5.70
C PRO A 40 -2.07 23.86 5.47
N ASP A 41 -1.00 24.23 6.19
CA ASP A 41 -0.34 25.53 6.06
C ASP A 41 0.72 25.56 4.95
N PHE A 42 1.00 24.42 4.32
CA PHE A 42 2.00 24.33 3.25
C PHE A 42 1.40 24.71 1.89
N ASP A 43 1.99 25.71 1.24
CA ASP A 43 1.62 26.13 -0.11
C ASP A 43 2.37 25.30 -1.16
N PHE A 44 1.69 24.31 -1.74
CA PHE A 44 2.24 23.45 -2.78
C PHE A 44 2.58 24.19 -4.09
N ALA A 45 2.13 25.44 -4.27
CA ALA A 45 2.51 26.26 -5.43
C ALA A 45 3.91 26.90 -5.28
N GLN A 46 4.47 26.97 -4.07
CA GLN A 46 5.77 27.61 -3.83
C GLN A 46 6.96 26.69 -4.06
N GLY A 47 6.79 25.38 -3.92
CA GLY A 47 7.83 24.39 -4.18
C GLY A 47 7.79 23.93 -5.64
N THR A 48 8.92 24.02 -6.35
CA THR A 48 9.02 23.54 -7.74
C THR A 48 9.91 22.31 -7.89
N THR A 49 10.70 21.97 -6.87
CA THR A 49 11.68 20.88 -6.93
C THR A 49 11.45 19.83 -5.86
N PHE A 50 11.81 18.58 -6.18
CA PHE A 50 11.78 17.48 -5.23
C PHE A 50 13.08 16.66 -5.29
N ALA A 51 13.42 16.01 -4.17
CA ALA A 51 14.49 15.02 -4.09
C ALA A 51 13.91 13.69 -3.61
N ILE A 52 14.25 12.61 -4.29
CA ILE A 52 13.88 11.25 -3.90
C ILE A 52 15.18 10.51 -3.59
N PRO A 53 15.26 9.73 -2.49
CA PRO A 53 16.42 8.89 -2.21
C PRO A 53 16.65 7.87 -3.33
N GLU A 54 17.88 7.34 -3.41
CA GLU A 54 18.22 6.33 -4.42
C GLU A 54 17.77 4.92 -4.04
N ASN A 55 17.49 4.68 -2.76
CA ASN A 55 17.20 3.36 -2.20
C ASN A 55 15.94 3.37 -1.34
N VAL A 56 15.24 2.23 -1.32
CA VAL A 56 14.11 1.96 -0.43
C VAL A 56 14.61 1.17 0.77
N VAL A 57 14.39 1.68 1.98
CA VAL A 57 14.83 1.05 3.23
C VAL A 57 13.88 -0.06 3.65
N ILE A 58 14.41 -1.20 4.05
CA ILE A 58 13.67 -2.27 4.73
C ILE A 58 13.74 -2.01 6.24
N VAL A 59 12.57 -1.90 6.87
CA VAL A 59 12.45 -1.73 8.33
C VAL A 59 12.21 -3.10 8.96
N ASN A 60 13.10 -3.50 9.87
CA ASN A 60 13.02 -4.75 10.61
C ASN A 60 12.88 -4.47 12.12
N GLU A 61 12.46 -5.47 12.88
CA GLU A 61 12.34 -5.38 14.35
C GLU A 61 13.70 -5.22 15.05
N THR A 62 14.79 -5.67 14.41
CA THR A 62 16.13 -5.57 14.97
C THR A 62 16.69 -4.15 14.79
N PRO A 63 17.08 -3.47 15.88
CA PRO A 63 17.71 -2.16 15.80
C PRO A 63 19.02 -2.20 14.99
N ILE A 64 19.22 -1.19 14.15
CA ILE A 64 20.46 -1.01 13.41
C ILE A 64 21.53 -0.50 14.37
N SER A 65 22.72 -1.12 14.37
CA SER A 65 23.81 -0.66 15.22
C SER A 65 24.32 0.72 14.77
N PRO A 66 24.79 1.59 15.68
CA PRO A 66 25.36 2.88 15.31
C PRO A 66 26.46 2.72 14.25
N GLY A 67 26.35 3.47 13.15
CA GLY A 67 27.30 3.42 12.03
C GLY A 67 27.03 2.35 10.97
N GLN A 68 26.01 1.51 11.13
CA GLN A 68 25.58 0.58 10.10
C GLN A 68 24.51 1.20 9.19
N GLN A 69 24.56 0.86 7.90
CA GLN A 69 23.50 1.22 6.96
C GLN A 69 22.31 0.25 7.10
N PRO A 70 21.07 0.74 6.95
CA PRO A 70 19.91 -0.13 6.87
C PRO A 70 19.99 -1.05 5.65
N PRO A 71 19.36 -2.23 5.70
CA PRO A 71 19.14 -3.02 4.50
C PRO A 71 18.23 -2.27 3.52
N PHE A 72 18.54 -2.38 2.24
CA PHE A 72 17.74 -1.81 1.16
C PHE A 72 17.02 -2.91 0.39
N LEU A 73 15.88 -2.55 -0.20
CA LEU A 73 15.19 -3.40 -1.16
C LEU A 73 16.08 -3.65 -2.39
N ASP A 74 15.87 -4.77 -3.08
CA ASP A 74 16.62 -5.07 -4.29
C ASP A 74 16.46 -3.96 -5.35
N PHE A 75 17.46 -3.83 -6.20
CA PHE A 75 17.54 -2.73 -7.17
C PHE A 75 16.31 -2.66 -8.09
N VAL A 76 15.78 -3.80 -8.54
CA VAL A 76 14.68 -3.83 -9.51
C VAL A 76 13.38 -3.37 -8.87
N ALA A 77 13.04 -3.94 -7.72
CA ALA A 77 11.83 -3.57 -7.00
C ALA A 77 11.91 -2.12 -6.49
N GLY A 78 13.05 -1.72 -5.92
CA GLY A 78 13.29 -0.35 -5.45
C GLY A 78 13.14 0.68 -6.57
N ARG A 79 13.71 0.41 -7.75
CA ARG A 79 13.58 1.30 -8.93
C ARG A 79 12.14 1.44 -9.41
N SER A 80 11.34 0.38 -9.34
CA SER A 80 9.92 0.44 -9.70
C SER A 80 9.15 1.40 -8.80
N ILE A 81 9.32 1.26 -7.48
CA ILE A 81 8.67 2.12 -6.47
C ILE A 81 9.09 3.58 -6.63
N LEU A 82 10.41 3.84 -6.64
CA LEU A 82 10.95 5.20 -6.74
C LEU A 82 10.62 5.83 -8.10
N GLY A 83 10.55 5.02 -9.16
CA GLY A 83 10.12 5.44 -10.49
C GLY A 83 8.66 5.89 -10.51
N ALA A 84 7.76 5.16 -9.85
CA ALA A 84 6.35 5.54 -9.73
C ALA A 84 6.18 6.85 -8.94
N ILE A 85 6.91 7.03 -7.83
CA ILE A 85 6.89 8.28 -7.04
C ILE A 85 7.41 9.44 -7.89
N ARG A 86 8.54 9.26 -8.60
CA ARG A 86 9.11 10.27 -9.49
C ARG A 86 8.12 10.67 -10.58
N SER A 87 7.50 9.70 -11.26
CA SER A 87 6.50 9.93 -12.29
C SER A 87 5.32 10.75 -11.74
N ASN A 88 4.84 10.41 -10.54
CA ASN A 88 3.76 11.13 -9.88
C ASN A 88 4.09 12.59 -9.53
N MET A 89 5.32 12.87 -9.12
CA MET A 89 5.80 14.23 -8.84
C MET A 89 5.92 15.05 -10.12
N LEU A 90 6.51 14.46 -11.18
CA LEU A 90 6.63 15.10 -12.49
C LEU A 90 5.25 15.42 -13.09
N ALA A 91 4.30 14.50 -13.00
CA ALA A 91 2.93 14.68 -13.49
C ALA A 91 2.18 15.82 -12.76
N ARG A 92 2.62 16.20 -11.56
CA ARG A 92 2.06 17.31 -10.76
C ARG A 92 2.79 18.64 -10.96
N GLY A 93 3.76 18.70 -11.88
CA GLY A 93 4.47 19.93 -12.23
C GLY A 93 5.71 20.21 -11.39
N PHE A 94 6.15 19.27 -10.54
CA PHE A 94 7.43 19.38 -9.85
C PHE A 94 8.57 18.83 -10.71
N TYR A 95 9.79 19.32 -10.51
CA TYR A 95 10.99 18.88 -11.22
C TYR A 95 12.00 18.24 -10.27
N ALA A 96 12.79 17.28 -10.73
CA ALA A 96 13.84 16.70 -9.89
C ALA A 96 14.92 17.76 -9.62
N GLY A 97 15.21 18.01 -8.34
CA GLY A 97 16.37 18.81 -7.94
C GLY A 97 17.67 18.14 -8.40
N GLN A 98 18.71 18.94 -8.64
CA GLN A 98 20.05 18.40 -8.88
C GLN A 98 20.48 17.60 -7.63
N PRO A 99 21.11 16.42 -7.79
CA PRO A 99 21.70 15.72 -6.66
C PRO A 99 22.78 16.62 -6.04
N ILE A 100 22.67 16.87 -4.72
CA ILE A 100 23.69 17.51 -3.88
C ILE A 100 24.77 16.50 -3.53
#